data_AF-W2HJX6-F1
#
_entry.id   AF-W2HJX6-F1
#
_cell.length_a   1.000
_cell.length_b   1.000
_cell.length_c   1.000
_cell.angle_alpha   90.00
_cell.angle_beta   90.00
_cell.angle_gamma   90.00
#
_symmetry.space_group_name_H-M   'P 1'
#
loop_
_entity.id
_entity.type
_entity.pdbx_description
1 polymer ?
#
loop_
_entity_poly.entity_id
_entity_poly.type
_entity_poly.pdbx_seq_one_letter_code
_entity_poly.pdbx_strand_id
1 'polypeptide(L)'
;MVFFGKLLIAVGTLLLVHAGYYSVQYESYVKLTETADAQMPPFEVVVELVAAFLVSLVGVLLTSGEILPIRSNDALHSRCDVQLPLKRNTI
;
A
#
# COMPACT_ATOMS: atom_id res chain seq x y z
N MET A 1 12.67 -4.00 -7.38
CA MET A 1 11.54 -3.08 -7.12
C MET A 1 11.22 -2.89 -5.64
N VAL A 2 11.26 -3.96 -4.83
CA VAL A 2 10.91 -3.91 -3.38
C VAL A 2 11.66 -2.84 -2.57
N PHE A 3 12.95 -2.61 -2.81
CA PHE A 3 13.71 -1.57 -2.10
C PHE A 3 13.16 -0.16 -2.37
N PHE A 4 12.83 0.13 -3.63
CA PHE A 4 12.25 1.41 -4.03
C PHE A 4 10.83 1.58 -3.46
N GLY A 5 10.04 0.51 -3.43
CA GLY A 5 8.72 0.49 -2.78
C GLY A 5 8.81 0.85 -1.29
N LYS A 6 9.75 0.23 -0.56
CA LYS A 6 10.00 0.57 0.86
C LYS A 6 10.42 2.02 1.07
N LEU A 7 11.23 2.57 0.17
CA LEU A 7 11.63 3.98 0.23
C LEU A 7 10.44 4.92 0.00
N LEU A 8 9.57 4.62 -0.97
CA LEU A 8 8.32 5.37 -1.18
C LEU A 8 7.40 5.30 0.04
N ILE A 9 7.27 4.13 0.67
CA ILE A 9 6.49 3.98 1.90
C ILE A 9 7.07 4.89 3.00
N ALA A 10 8.39 4.85 3.22
CA ALA A 10 9.03 5.67 4.23
C ALA A 10 8.81 7.18 3.99
N VAL A 11 9.00 7.64 2.75
CA VAL A 11 8.77 9.04 2.37
C VAL A 11 7.30 9.42 2.51
N GLY A 12 6.38 8.59 2.03
CA GLY A 12 4.95 8.81 2.14
C GLY A 12 4.47 8.88 3.59
N THR A 13 5.01 8.03 4.47
CA THR A 13 4.72 8.09 5.92
C THR A 13 5.28 9.35 6.57
N LEU A 14 6.47 9.80 6.18
CA LEU A 14 7.07 11.03 6.69
C LEU A 14 6.21 12.25 6.30
N LEU A 15 5.75 12.30 5.05
CA LEU A 15 4.85 13.36 4.58
C LEU A 15 3.49 13.33 5.28
N LEU A 16 2.93 12.15 5.57
CA LEU A 16 1.71 12.00 6.36
C LEU A 16 1.87 12.61 7.76
N VAL A 17 2.99 12.30 8.42
CA VAL A 17 3.32 12.86 9.74
C VAL A 17 3.52 14.37 9.66
N HIS A 18 4.20 14.86 8.61
CA HIS A 18 4.40 16.29 8.39
C HIS A 18 3.07 17.04 8.24
N ALA A 19 2.18 16.57 7.37
CA ALA A 19 0.86 17.16 7.17
C ALA A 19 0.00 17.12 8.44
N GLY A 20 0.08 16.02 9.20
CA GLY A 20 -0.60 15.89 10.50
C GLY A 20 -0.05 16.83 11.58
N TYR A 21 1.27 17.02 11.63
CA TYR A 21 1.89 17.99 12.53
C TYR A 21 1.46 19.42 12.18
N TYR A 22 1.53 19.76 10.89
CA TYR A 22 1.15 21.08 10.40
C TYR A 22 -0.33 21.38 10.64
N SER A 23 -1.24 20.39 10.53
CA SER A 23 -2.66 20.61 10.82
C SER A 23 -2.92 20.95 12.29
N VAL A 24 -2.26 20.26 13.23
CA VAL A 24 -2.40 20.53 14.67
C VAL A 24 -1.77 21.88 15.02
N GLN A 25 -0.65 22.21 14.40
CA GLN A 25 0.00 23.50 14.57
C GLN A 25 -0.88 24.63 14.04
N TYR A 26 -1.48 24.47 12.86
CA TYR A 26 -2.38 25.45 12.26
C TYR A 26 -3.64 25.67 13.13
N GLU A 27 -4.24 24.59 13.64
CA GLU A 27 -5.36 24.69 14.59
C GLU A 27 -4.98 25.51 15.83
N SER A 28 -3.76 25.30 16.36
CA SER A 28 -3.26 26.05 17.52
C SER A 28 -3.08 27.54 17.19
N TYR A 29 -2.58 27.86 15.99
CA TYR A 29 -2.47 29.25 15.52
C TYR A 29 -3.83 29.93 15.37
N VAL A 30 -4.81 29.28 14.76
CA VAL A 30 -6.17 29.84 14.59
C VAL A 30 -6.81 30.15 15.94
N LYS A 31 -6.61 29.29 16.94
CA LYS A 31 -7.08 29.53 18.32
C LYS A 31 -6.39 30.74 18.97
N LEU A 32 -5.09 30.93 18.74
CA LEU A 32 -4.31 32.05 19.26
C LEU A 32 -4.69 33.38 18.61
N THR A 33 -5.03 33.38 17.33
CA THR A 33 -5.37 34.60 16.57
C THR A 33 -6.85 34.96 16.62
N GLU A 34 -7.68 34.17 17.30
CA GLU A 34 -9.15 34.34 17.40
C GLU A 34 -9.83 34.51 16.04
N THR A 35 -9.23 33.97 14.98
CA THR A 35 -9.74 34.08 13.61
C THR A 35 -10.86 33.05 13.40
N ALA A 36 -12.09 33.43 13.78
CA ALA A 36 -13.26 32.56 13.72
C ALA A 36 -13.66 32.11 12.30
N ASP A 37 -13.27 32.88 11.27
CA ASP A 37 -13.57 32.58 9.86
C ASP A 37 -12.49 31.72 9.15
N ALA A 38 -11.44 31.30 9.86
CA ALA A 38 -10.39 30.51 9.24
C ALA A 38 -10.89 29.10 8.87
N GLN A 39 -10.74 28.72 7.60
CA GLN A 39 -11.09 27.39 7.12
C GLN A 39 -10.16 26.34 7.74
N MET A 40 -10.72 25.48 8.60
CA MET A 40 -10.00 24.38 9.25
C MET A 40 -10.50 23.02 8.74
N PRO A 41 -9.62 22.11 8.25
CA PRO A 41 -8.20 22.32 7.94
C PRO A 41 -7.99 23.13 6.64
N PRO A 42 -6.83 23.78 6.46
CA PRO A 42 -6.52 24.54 5.26
C PRO A 42 -6.44 23.62 4.04
N PHE A 43 -6.84 24.13 2.88
CA PHE A 43 -6.90 23.34 1.64
C PHE A 43 -5.54 22.74 1.25
N GLU A 44 -4.44 23.46 1.52
CA GLU A 44 -3.08 23.00 1.25
C GLU A 44 -2.74 21.70 1.99
N VAL A 45 -3.14 21.58 3.26
CA VAL A 45 -2.97 20.35 4.06
C VAL A 45 -3.72 19.20 3.42
N VAL A 46 -4.95 19.44 2.94
CA VAL A 46 -5.77 18.39 2.32
C VAL A 46 -5.08 17.84 1.07
N VAL A 47 -4.54 18.73 0.22
CA VAL A 47 -3.80 18.33 -0.98
C VAL A 47 -2.54 17.54 -0.62
N GLU A 48 -1.78 17.98 0.38
CA GLU A 48 -0.58 17.28 0.85
C GLU A 48 -0.92 15.89 1.42
N LEU A 49 -2.00 15.78 2.20
CA LEU A 49 -2.45 14.51 2.78
C LEU A 49 -2.84 13.50 1.70
N VAL A 50 -3.59 13.95 0.69
CA VAL A 50 -3.98 13.10 -0.46
C VAL A 50 -2.75 12.67 -1.25
N ALA A 51 -1.83 13.58 -1.53
CA ALA A 51 -0.59 13.27 -2.24
C ALA A 51 0.27 12.25 -1.47
N ALA A 52 0.46 12.46 -0.16
CA ALA A 52 1.24 11.57 0.70
C ALA A 52 0.59 10.18 0.84
N PHE A 53 -0.74 10.11 0.88
CA PHE A 53 -1.47 8.85 0.83
C PHE A 53 -1.24 8.10 -0.49
N LEU A 54 -1.34 8.79 -1.64
CA LEU A 54 -1.11 8.17 -2.95
C LEU A 54 0.33 7.67 -3.10
N VAL A 55 1.32 8.43 -2.64
CA VAL A 55 2.73 8.01 -2.63
C VAL A 55 2.91 6.75 -1.80
N SER A 56 2.32 6.70 -0.60
CA SER A 56 2.37 5.53 0.27
C SER A 56 1.70 4.32 -0.37
N LEU A 57 0.54 4.51 -1.00
CA LEU A 57 -0.21 3.46 -1.70
C LEU A 57 0.62 2.84 -2.83
N VAL A 58 1.25 3.67 -3.67
CA VAL A 58 2.13 3.21 -4.75
C VAL A 58 3.32 2.43 -4.17
N GLY A 59 3.91 2.90 -3.08
CA GLY A 59 4.99 2.19 -2.39
C GLY A 59 4.59 0.79 -1.90
N VAL A 60 3.38 0.67 -1.32
CA VAL A 60 2.82 -0.62 -0.87
C VAL A 60 2.55 -1.55 -2.05
N LEU A 61 1.94 -1.06 -3.13
CA LEU A 61 1.66 -1.87 -4.32
C LEU A 61 2.94 -2.44 -4.95
N LEU A 62 4.01 -1.64 -5.02
CA LEU A 62 5.32 -2.10 -5.50
C LEU A 62 6.01 -3.12 -4.55
N THR A 63 5.56 -3.19 -3.30
CA THR A 63 6.11 -4.09 -2.27
C THR A 63 5.28 -5.37 -2.11
N SER A 64 4.00 -5.35 -2.52
CA SER A 64 3.00 -6.42 -2.36
C SER A 64 3.37 -7.77 -3.01
N GLY A 65 4.41 -7.83 -3.83
CA GLY A 65 4.81 -9.05 -4.53
C GLY A 65 3.84 -9.46 -5.64
N GLU A 66 4.19 -10.52 -6.38
CA GLU A 66 3.35 -11.03 -7.47
C GLU A 66 2.23 -11.92 -6.95
N ILE A 67 1.06 -11.82 -7.59
CA ILE A 67 -0.05 -12.73 -7.35
C ILE A 67 0.35 -14.10 -7.88
N LEU A 68 0.53 -15.06 -6.97
CA LEU A 68 0.88 -16.43 -7.35
C LEU A 68 -0.32 -17.10 -8.04
N PRO A 69 -0.12 -17.78 -9.18
CA PRO A 69 -1.17 -18.55 -9.81
C PRO A 69 -1.58 -19.73 -8.91
N ILE A 70 -2.89 -20.01 -8.84
CA ILE A 70 -3.43 -21.13 -8.08
C ILE A 70 -3.03 -22.44 -8.79
N ARG A 71 -1.88 -23.01 -8.39
CA ARG A 71 -1.39 -24.32 -8.83
C ARG A 71 -2.13 -25.47 -8.13
N SER A 72 -3.45 -25.51 -8.23
CA SER A 72 -4.20 -26.68 -7.76
C SER A 72 -3.97 -27.90 -8.67
N ASN A 73 -3.79 -27.68 -9.98
CA ASN A 73 -3.63 -28.78 -10.93
C ASN A 73 -2.18 -29.32 -11.03
N ASP A 74 -1.16 -28.45 -10.93
CA ASP A 74 0.25 -28.87 -11.07
C ASP A 74 0.76 -29.68 -9.85
N ALA A 75 0.27 -29.35 -8.64
CA ALA A 75 0.53 -30.14 -7.44
C ALA A 75 -0.18 -31.51 -7.48
N LEU A 76 -1.31 -31.61 -8.19
CA LEU A 76 -2.06 -32.86 -8.35
C LEU A 76 -1.45 -33.75 -9.44
N HIS A 77 -1.04 -33.18 -10.59
CA HIS A 77 -0.40 -33.92 -11.68
C HIS A 77 0.93 -34.56 -11.28
N SER A 78 1.78 -33.82 -10.56
CA SER A 78 3.07 -34.34 -10.05
C SER A 78 2.92 -35.50 -9.05
N ARG A 79 1.77 -35.60 -8.37
CA ARG A 79 1.44 -36.73 -7.48
C ARG A 79 0.73 -37.86 -8.22
N CYS A 80 -0.02 -37.57 -9.27
CA CYS A 80 -0.81 -38.54 -10.03
C CYS A 80 0.09 -39.43 -10.92
N ASP A 81 1.07 -38.84 -11.61
CA ASP A 81 1.98 -39.57 -12.50
C ASP A 81 2.92 -40.53 -11.74
N VAL A 82 3.27 -40.20 -10.50
CA VAL A 82 4.15 -41.03 -9.67
C VAL A 82 3.39 -42.19 -9.00
N GLN A 83 2.06 -42.08 -8.82
CA GLN A 83 1.27 -43.02 -8.02
C GLN A 83 0.43 -44.02 -8.85
N LEU A 84 0.18 -43.76 -10.13
CA LEU A 84 -0.66 -44.63 -10.96
C LEU A 84 0.20 -45.59 -11.81
N PRO A 85 0.35 -46.88 -11.43
CA PRO A 85 0.75 -47.90 -12.37
C PRO A 85 -0.40 -48.09 -13.36
N LEU A 86 -0.39 -47.32 -14.45
CA LEU A 86 -1.27 -47.55 -15.59
C LEU A 86 -0.93 -48.94 -16.15
N LYS A 87 -1.69 -49.93 -15.69
CA LYS A 87 -1.73 -51.30 -16.24
C LYS A 87 -2.20 -51.17 -17.68
N ARG A 88 -1.22 -51.00 -18.57
CA ARG A 88 -1.35 -50.92 -20.02
C ARG A 88 -1.88 -52.27 -20.50
N ASN A 89 -3.20 -52.38 -20.63
CA ASN A 89 -3.84 -53.51 -21.27
C ASN A 89 -3.85 -53.24 -22.77
N THR A 90 -2.81 -53.73 -23.46
CA THR A 90 -2.76 -53.77 -24.92
C THR A 90 -3.70 -54.88 -25.38
N ILE A 91 -4.70 -54.52 -26.19
CA ILE A 91 -5.48 -55.46 -27.00
C ILE A 91 -4.84 -55.49 -28.39
#